data_AF-A0AAU2FJA6-F1
#
_entry.id   AF-A0AAU2FJA6-F1
#
_cell.length_a   1.000
_cell.length_b   1.000
_cell.length_c   1.000
_cell.angle_alpha   90.00
_cell.angle_beta   90.00
_cell.angle_gamma   90.00
#
_symmetry.space_group_name_H-M   'P 1'
#
loop_
_entity.id
_entity.type
_entity.pdbx_description
1 polymer ?
#
loop_
_entity_poly.entity_id
_entity_poly.type
_entity_poly.pdbx_seq_one_letter_code
_entity_poly.pdbx_strand_id
1 'polypeptide(L)'
;MRAFPVVMPSGQRYWTVLDDDLEVVPLADHWLRNLRFGRDRAELTTKAYAGGVALYLRWCRSTGRRWPEAGRDLGLFMVWLKYTPAPRDGMAVAVQPGPGAEPVRGERRINRVLVSVRGLLSYAVAAGEAPRGVLGQIYELADSRDLPAEASGEDSGLFFRLRPLHRLREPEAEVDRAADAELVAMFTACRSARDRLVVLLLGRVGLRRGQAAGLRRGDVHLLPDSRLLGCEYPGAHVHVRQRAPSSYWRLVRLAFKGARLGRKG
;
A
#
# COMPACT_ATOMS: atom_id res chain seq x y z
N MET A 1 -20.11 6.29 -8.55
CA MET A 1 -18.73 6.45 -8.04
C MET A 1 -18.02 5.11 -7.85
N ARG A 2 -17.16 4.70 -8.77
CA ARG A 2 -16.37 3.46 -8.71
C ARG A 2 -14.95 3.64 -9.26
N ALA A 3 -13.98 2.93 -8.70
CA ALA A 3 -12.63 2.89 -9.25
C ALA A 3 -12.60 2.09 -10.56
N PHE A 4 -11.88 2.57 -11.57
CA PHE A 4 -11.86 1.97 -12.90
C PHE A 4 -10.45 1.96 -13.50
N PRO A 5 -9.99 0.84 -14.09
CA PRO A 5 -8.68 0.78 -14.73
C PRO A 5 -8.70 1.47 -16.10
N VAL A 6 -7.68 2.27 -16.38
CA VAL A 6 -7.45 2.89 -17.68
C VAL A 6 -6.17 2.33 -18.28
N VAL A 7 -6.23 1.97 -19.56
CA VAL A 7 -5.09 1.49 -20.35
C VAL A 7 -4.68 2.60 -21.32
N MET A 8 -3.44 3.07 -21.21
CA MET A 8 -2.88 4.05 -22.13
C MET A 8 -2.48 3.38 -23.45
N PRO A 9 -2.41 4.14 -24.57
CA PRO A 9 -1.89 3.61 -25.84
C PRO A 9 -0.49 2.99 -25.72
N SER A 10 0.33 3.45 -24.77
CA SER A 10 1.65 2.89 -24.45
C SER A 10 1.62 1.54 -23.73
N GLY A 11 0.44 0.98 -23.47
CA GLY A 11 0.24 -0.25 -22.68
C GLY A 11 0.37 -0.03 -21.16
N GLN A 12 0.77 1.16 -20.72
CA GLN A 12 0.82 1.48 -19.30
C GLN A 12 -0.58 1.66 -18.71
N ARG A 13 -0.77 1.26 -17.46
CA ARG A 13 -2.07 1.31 -16.78
C ARG A 13 -2.03 2.21 -15.56
N TYR A 14 -3.18 2.82 -15.28
CA TYR A 14 -3.48 3.48 -14.01
C TYR A 14 -4.95 3.27 -13.67
N TRP A 15 -5.38 3.75 -12.51
CA TRP A 15 -6.78 3.68 -12.09
C TRP A 15 -7.31 5.09 -11.92
N THR A 16 -8.56 5.30 -12.32
CA THR A 16 -9.32 6.53 -12.19
C THR A 16 -10.63 6.27 -11.43
N VAL A 17 -11.48 7.28 -11.30
CA VAL A 17 -12.82 7.16 -10.70
C VAL A 17 -13.87 7.55 -11.72
N LEU A 18 -14.83 6.66 -11.93
CA LEU A 18 -16.06 6.96 -12.67
C LEU A 18 -17.16 7.33 -11.70
N ASP A 19 -18.08 8.19 -12.11
CA ASP A 19 -19.25 8.53 -11.31
C ASP A 19 -20.40 7.54 -11.47
N ASP A 20 -21.65 7.97 -11.29
CA ASP A 20 -22.82 7.08 -11.44
C ASP A 20 -23.31 7.03 -12.89
N ASP A 21 -23.00 8.05 -13.69
CA ASP A 21 -23.29 8.15 -15.12
C ASP A 21 -22.17 7.54 -15.99
N LEU A 22 -21.20 6.88 -15.33
CA LEU A 22 -20.00 6.29 -15.93
C LEU A 22 -19.05 7.32 -16.54
N GLU A 23 -19.18 8.59 -16.15
CA GLU A 23 -18.28 9.64 -16.57
C GLU A 23 -17.05 9.69 -15.67
N VAL A 24 -15.91 10.05 -16.27
CA VAL A 24 -14.65 10.19 -15.53
C VAL A 24 -14.71 11.44 -14.65
N VAL A 25 -14.44 11.28 -13.36
CA VAL A 25 -14.32 12.41 -12.44
C VAL A 25 -13.00 13.16 -12.72
N PRO A 26 -13.01 14.39 -13.28
CA PRO A 26 -11.82 15.00 -13.84
C PRO A 26 -10.67 15.20 -12.83
N LEU A 27 -10.99 15.72 -11.65
CA LEU A 27 -9.98 15.93 -10.60
C LEU A 27 -9.29 14.62 -10.16
N ALA A 28 -10.08 13.57 -9.98
CA ALA A 28 -9.56 12.27 -9.58
C ALA A 28 -8.66 11.68 -10.68
N ASP A 29 -9.08 11.81 -11.94
CA ASP A 29 -8.32 11.36 -13.09
C ASP A 29 -6.98 12.08 -13.23
N HIS A 30 -7.00 13.42 -13.22
CA HIS A 30 -5.79 14.24 -13.29
C HIS A 30 -4.81 13.90 -12.16
N TRP A 31 -5.31 13.79 -10.93
CA TRP A 31 -4.47 13.45 -9.79
C TRP A 31 -3.85 12.05 -9.90
N LEU A 32 -4.65 11.03 -10.21
CA LEU A 32 -4.20 9.64 -10.26
C LEU A 32 -3.28 9.39 -11.46
N ARG A 33 -3.53 10.07 -12.58
CA ARG A 33 -2.64 10.11 -13.74
C ARG A 33 -1.30 10.77 -13.39
N ASN A 34 -1.33 11.93 -12.71
CA ASN A 34 -0.12 12.59 -12.22
C ASN A 34 0.67 11.72 -11.23
N LEU A 35 -0.02 11.00 -10.33
CA LEU A 35 0.65 10.03 -9.45
C LEU A 35 1.32 8.92 -10.25
N ARG A 36 0.65 8.37 -11.26
CA ARG A 36 1.20 7.28 -12.06
C ARG A 36 2.43 7.72 -12.84
N PHE A 37 2.32 8.81 -13.60
CA PHE A 37 3.29 9.16 -14.62
C PHE A 37 4.19 10.33 -14.22
N GLY A 38 3.67 11.31 -13.46
CA GLY A 38 4.44 12.46 -12.99
C GLY A 38 5.25 12.19 -11.71
N ARG A 39 4.81 11.23 -10.88
CA ARG A 39 5.50 10.85 -9.62
C ARG A 39 5.94 9.39 -9.57
N ASP A 40 5.91 8.71 -10.72
CA ASP A 40 6.31 7.31 -10.90
C ASP A 40 5.77 6.34 -9.82
N ARG A 41 4.50 6.51 -9.44
CA ARG A 41 3.86 5.62 -8.47
C ARG A 41 3.40 4.34 -9.14
N ALA A 42 3.43 3.24 -8.39
CA ALA A 42 2.94 1.95 -8.87
C ALA A 42 1.45 1.99 -9.24
N GLU A 43 1.04 1.19 -10.23
CA GLU A 43 -0.38 1.04 -10.62
C GLU A 43 -1.24 0.60 -9.44
N LEU A 44 -0.76 -0.30 -8.58
CA LEU A 44 -1.51 -0.73 -7.40
C LEU A 44 -1.72 0.40 -6.39
N THR A 45 -0.83 1.39 -6.35
CA THR A 45 -1.02 2.60 -5.53
C THR A 45 -2.15 3.44 -6.09
N THR A 46 -2.20 3.66 -7.42
CA THR A 46 -3.31 4.39 -8.03
C THR A 46 -4.62 3.64 -7.90
N LYS A 47 -4.62 2.29 -7.98
CA LYS A 47 -5.79 1.45 -7.66
C LYS A 47 -6.29 1.66 -6.24
N ALA A 48 -5.39 1.58 -5.25
CA ALA A 48 -5.76 1.76 -3.86
C ALA A 48 -6.32 3.17 -3.62
N TYR A 49 -5.70 4.19 -4.24
CA TYR A 49 -6.12 5.58 -4.09
C TYR A 49 -7.45 5.88 -4.77
N ALA A 50 -7.65 5.39 -6.00
CA ALA A 50 -8.93 5.46 -6.70
C ALA A 50 -10.05 4.84 -5.86
N GLY A 51 -9.81 3.70 -5.22
CA GLY A 51 -10.77 3.07 -4.32
C GLY A 51 -11.12 3.94 -3.11
N GLY A 52 -10.15 4.61 -2.50
CA GLY A 52 -10.38 5.55 -1.39
C GLY A 52 -11.12 6.81 -1.83
N VAL A 53 -10.74 7.40 -2.96
CA VAL A 53 -11.40 8.58 -3.54
C VAL A 53 -12.84 8.28 -3.93
N ALA A 54 -13.11 7.12 -4.55
CA ALA A 54 -14.46 6.73 -4.91
C ALA A 54 -15.39 6.63 -3.68
N LEU A 55 -14.89 6.17 -2.53
CA LEU A 55 -15.65 6.16 -1.28
C LEU A 55 -15.94 7.58 -0.77
N TYR A 56 -14.94 8.47 -0.81
CA TYR A 56 -15.10 9.86 -0.38
C TYR A 56 -16.08 10.65 -1.23
N LEU A 57 -15.93 10.59 -2.55
CA LEU A 57 -16.82 11.29 -3.48
C LEU A 57 -18.26 10.76 -3.40
N ARG A 58 -18.42 9.45 -3.20
CA ARG A 58 -19.73 8.85 -2.95
C ARG A 58 -20.34 9.38 -1.65
N TRP A 59 -19.59 9.39 -0.56
CA TRP A 59 -20.06 9.93 0.70
C TRP A 59 -20.46 11.40 0.57
N CYS A 60 -19.65 12.22 -0.10
CA CYS A 60 -19.97 13.62 -0.39
C CYS A 60 -21.30 13.73 -1.14
N ARG A 61 -21.47 13.00 -2.25
CA ARG A 61 -22.69 12.99 -3.06
C ARG A 61 -23.91 12.53 -2.23
N SER A 62 -23.79 11.41 -1.51
CA SER A 62 -24.90 10.84 -0.73
C SER A 62 -25.34 11.70 0.45
N THR A 63 -24.49 12.64 0.89
CA THR A 63 -24.78 13.51 2.03
C THR A 63 -24.92 14.98 1.63
N GLY A 64 -25.01 15.27 0.33
CA GLY A 64 -25.17 16.63 -0.19
C GLY A 64 -23.98 17.56 0.04
N ARG A 65 -22.79 17.02 0.32
CA ARG A 65 -21.58 17.80 0.59
C ARG A 65 -20.79 18.08 -0.68
N ARG A 66 -20.24 19.29 -0.78
CA ARG A 66 -19.22 19.61 -1.78
C ARG A 66 -17.89 19.01 -1.36
N TRP A 67 -17.27 18.25 -2.25
CA TRP A 67 -16.05 17.49 -1.94
C TRP A 67 -14.86 18.33 -1.44
N PRO A 68 -14.64 19.62 -1.80
CA PRO A 68 -13.52 20.38 -1.22
C PRO A 68 -13.80 20.76 0.24
N GLU A 69 -15.06 21.11 0.54
CA GLU A 69 -15.51 21.63 1.83
C GLU A 69 -15.73 20.50 2.86
N ALA A 70 -15.99 19.28 2.38
CA ALA A 70 -16.22 18.10 3.22
C ALA A 70 -14.97 17.63 4.00
N GLY A 71 -13.80 18.23 3.76
CA GLY A 71 -12.57 17.97 4.51
C GLY A 71 -12.71 18.24 6.02
N ARG A 72 -13.52 19.23 6.41
CA ARG A 72 -13.84 19.52 7.82
C ARG A 72 -14.67 18.43 8.51
N ASP A 73 -15.38 17.64 7.72
CA ASP A 73 -16.34 16.63 8.18
C ASP A 73 -15.76 15.21 8.11
N LEU A 74 -14.43 15.07 7.99
CA LEU A 74 -13.79 13.75 7.85
C LEU A 74 -14.05 12.83 9.06
N GLY A 75 -14.33 13.37 10.24
CA GLY A 75 -14.81 12.58 11.38
C GLY A 75 -16.13 11.83 11.08
N LEU A 76 -17.10 12.50 10.45
CA LEU A 76 -18.35 11.87 10.00
C LEU A 76 -18.09 10.86 8.88
N PHE A 77 -17.15 11.17 7.97
CA PHE A 77 -16.73 10.23 6.94
C PHE A 77 -16.11 8.95 7.53
N MET A 78 -15.33 9.06 8.61
CA MET A 78 -14.76 7.88 9.30
C MET A 78 -15.85 6.99 9.88
N VAL A 79 -16.88 7.57 10.49
CA VAL A 79 -18.06 6.82 10.99
C VAL A 79 -18.78 6.16 9.82
N TRP A 80 -19.02 6.89 8.72
CA TRP A 80 -19.62 6.34 7.52
C TRP A 80 -18.81 5.18 6.94
N LEU A 81 -17.47 5.29 6.89
CA LEU A 81 -16.60 4.20 6.45
C LEU A 81 -16.64 2.98 7.38
N LYS A 82 -16.82 3.19 8.69
CA LYS A 82 -16.83 2.12 9.69
C LYS A 82 -18.10 1.27 9.59
N TYR A 83 -19.24 1.85 9.20
CA TYR A 83 -20.53 1.15 9.25
C TYR A 83 -21.24 1.00 7.88
N THR A 84 -20.87 1.75 6.85
CA THR A 84 -21.52 1.62 5.53
C THR A 84 -20.91 0.49 4.70
N PRO A 85 -21.64 -0.61 4.43
CA PRO A 85 -21.12 -1.69 3.60
C PRO A 85 -20.86 -1.23 2.15
N ALA A 86 -20.01 -1.96 1.42
CA ALA A 86 -19.96 -1.79 -0.02
C ALA A 86 -21.31 -2.23 -0.63
N PRO A 87 -21.83 -1.57 -1.67
CA PRO A 87 -23.04 -2.06 -2.34
C PRO A 87 -22.81 -3.49 -2.80
N ARG A 88 -23.69 -4.40 -2.41
CA ARG A 88 -23.77 -5.75 -2.99
C ARG A 88 -24.67 -5.63 -4.23
N ASP A 89 -24.17 -6.08 -5.38
CA ASP A 89 -24.95 -6.27 -6.61
C ASP A 89 -25.84 -5.08 -7.03
N GLY A 90 -25.32 -3.85 -6.88
CA GLY A 90 -26.03 -2.64 -7.31
C GLY A 90 -27.23 -2.23 -6.44
N MET A 91 -27.60 -3.01 -5.42
CA MET A 91 -28.65 -2.64 -4.48
C MET A 91 -28.10 -1.68 -3.41
N ALA A 92 -28.62 -0.46 -3.39
CA ALA A 92 -28.40 0.47 -2.31
C ALA A 92 -29.07 -0.07 -1.04
N VAL A 93 -28.33 -0.14 0.06
CA VAL A 93 -28.92 -0.54 1.34
C VAL A 93 -29.87 0.58 1.78
N ALA A 94 -31.16 0.27 1.88
CA ALA A 94 -32.22 1.22 2.23
C ALA A 94 -32.05 1.86 3.63
N VAL A 95 -31.29 1.21 4.51
CA VAL A 95 -30.97 1.69 5.86
C VAL A 95 -29.45 1.65 6.05
N GLN A 96 -28.82 2.79 6.29
CA GLN A 96 -27.40 2.83 6.62
C GLN A 96 -27.21 2.38 8.08
N PRO A 97 -26.44 1.31 8.35
CA PRO A 97 -26.11 0.94 9.72
C PRO A 97 -25.35 2.08 10.40
N GLY A 98 -25.79 2.45 11.60
CA GLY A 98 -25.15 3.48 12.41
C GLY A 98 -24.23 2.91 13.50
N PRO A 99 -23.65 3.78 14.35
CA PRO A 99 -22.98 3.36 15.57
C PRO A 99 -23.85 2.39 16.39
N GLY A 100 -23.29 1.25 16.78
CA GLY A 100 -24.01 0.14 17.42
C GLY A 100 -24.20 -1.08 16.51
N ALA A 101 -24.06 -0.92 15.19
CA ALA A 101 -23.96 -2.04 14.25
C ALA A 101 -22.54 -2.63 14.20
N GLU A 102 -22.40 -3.84 13.68
CA GLU A 102 -21.09 -4.47 13.48
C GLU A 102 -20.23 -3.66 12.47
N PRO A 103 -18.98 -3.30 12.82
CA PRO A 103 -18.10 -2.57 11.91
C PRO A 103 -17.78 -3.34 10.63
N VAL A 104 -17.99 -2.72 9.47
CA VAL A 104 -17.72 -3.33 8.15
C VAL A 104 -16.29 -3.08 7.65
N ARG A 105 -15.54 -2.16 8.27
CA ARG A 105 -14.14 -1.87 7.96
C ARG A 105 -13.34 -1.62 9.23
N GLY A 106 -12.21 -2.31 9.35
CA GLY A 106 -11.22 -2.06 10.41
C GLY A 106 -10.43 -0.76 10.22
N GLU A 107 -9.81 -0.31 11.30
CA GLU A 107 -9.09 0.96 11.46
C GLU A 107 -8.01 1.14 10.39
N ARG A 108 -7.24 0.09 10.13
CA ARG A 108 -6.19 0.08 9.07
C ARG A 108 -6.75 0.38 7.69
N ARG A 109 -7.93 -0.16 7.36
CA ARG A 109 -8.57 0.10 6.06
C ARG A 109 -9.07 1.54 5.98
N ILE A 110 -9.65 2.05 7.06
CA ILE A 110 -10.11 3.44 7.17
C ILE A 110 -8.93 4.41 6.99
N ASN A 111 -7.83 4.20 7.72
CA ASN A 111 -6.63 5.03 7.60
C ASN A 111 -6.06 5.04 6.17
N ARG A 112 -6.03 3.90 5.48
CA ARG A 112 -5.62 3.83 4.06
C ARG A 112 -6.51 4.67 3.14
N VAL A 113 -7.83 4.65 3.36
CA VAL A 113 -8.77 5.50 2.61
C VAL A 113 -8.49 6.98 2.89
N LEU A 114 -8.31 7.35 4.17
CA LEU A 114 -8.01 8.73 4.55
C LEU A 114 -6.69 9.24 3.96
N VAL A 115 -5.67 8.39 3.79
CA VAL A 115 -4.44 8.75 3.05
C VAL A 115 -4.74 9.16 1.62
N SER A 116 -5.61 8.40 0.93
CA SER A 116 -6.02 8.72 -0.44
C SER A 116 -6.79 10.04 -0.50
N VAL A 117 -7.72 10.26 0.43
CA VAL A 117 -8.52 11.49 0.50
C VAL A 117 -7.65 12.71 0.76
N ARG A 118 -6.75 12.64 1.74
CA ARG A 118 -5.79 13.73 1.99
C ARG A 118 -4.91 14.02 0.79
N GLY A 119 -4.44 12.98 0.10
CA GLY A 119 -3.66 13.13 -1.12
C GLY A 119 -4.41 13.87 -2.23
N LEU A 120 -5.69 13.53 -2.43
CA LEU A 120 -6.57 14.21 -3.39
C LEU A 120 -6.77 15.67 -3.01
N LEU A 121 -7.14 15.94 -1.75
CA LEU A 121 -7.41 17.30 -1.27
C LEU A 121 -6.15 18.18 -1.31
N SER A 122 -5.00 17.65 -0.92
CA SER A 122 -3.72 18.37 -1.06
C SER A 122 -3.37 18.65 -2.53
N TYR A 123 -3.64 17.70 -3.44
CA TYR A 123 -3.46 17.94 -4.87
C TYR A 123 -4.41 19.00 -5.40
N ALA A 124 -5.68 18.96 -5.00
CA ALA A 124 -6.67 19.96 -5.39
C ALA A 124 -6.26 21.38 -4.97
N VAL A 125 -5.75 21.54 -3.75
CA VAL A 125 -5.20 22.83 -3.30
C VAL A 125 -4.00 23.25 -4.15
N ALA A 126 -3.07 22.33 -4.43
CA ALA A 126 -1.89 22.63 -5.24
C ALA A 126 -2.24 22.97 -6.71
N ALA A 127 -3.30 22.37 -7.24
CA ALA A 127 -3.81 22.61 -8.59
C ALA A 127 -4.73 23.86 -8.69
N GLY A 128 -5.05 24.52 -7.58
CA GLY A 128 -5.96 25.67 -7.54
C GLY A 128 -7.45 25.30 -7.59
N GLU A 129 -7.79 24.01 -7.50
CA GLU A 129 -9.14 23.44 -7.54
C GLU A 129 -9.85 23.46 -6.17
N ALA A 130 -9.12 23.80 -5.10
CA ALA A 130 -9.65 23.92 -3.75
C ALA A 130 -8.98 25.07 -2.97
N PRO A 131 -9.69 25.74 -2.04
CA PRO A 131 -9.10 26.79 -1.20
C PRO A 131 -7.97 26.28 -0.32
N ARG A 132 -6.94 27.10 -0.10
CA ARG A 132 -5.79 26.74 0.76
C ARG A 132 -6.18 26.32 2.18
N GLY A 133 -7.29 26.87 2.71
CA GLY A 133 -7.82 26.53 4.03
C GLY A 133 -8.19 25.06 4.20
N VAL A 134 -8.41 24.30 3.11
CA VAL A 134 -8.67 22.85 3.16
C VAL A 134 -7.49 22.09 3.80
N LEU A 135 -6.25 22.55 3.64
CA LEU A 135 -5.09 21.91 4.27
C LEU A 135 -5.20 21.91 5.80
N GLY A 136 -5.68 23.00 6.39
CA GLY A 136 -5.90 23.11 7.84
C GLY A 136 -7.06 22.26 8.37
N GLN A 137 -7.92 21.74 7.49
CA GLN A 137 -9.00 20.81 7.85
C GLN A 137 -8.51 19.36 7.89
N ILE A 138 -7.39 19.05 7.24
CA ILE A 138 -6.88 17.68 7.09
C ILE A 138 -5.53 17.45 7.77
N TYR A 139 -4.77 18.52 8.03
CA TYR A 139 -3.50 18.52 8.74
C TYR A 139 -3.48 19.61 9.80
N GLU A 140 -2.77 19.35 10.88
CA GLU A 140 -2.33 20.35 11.84
C GLU A 140 -0.79 20.44 11.83
N LEU A 141 -0.27 21.59 12.26
CA LEU A 141 1.15 21.75 12.49
C LEU A 141 1.49 21.10 13.83
N ALA A 142 2.31 20.06 13.80
CA ALA A 142 2.85 19.41 14.99
C ALA A 142 4.37 19.53 14.99
N ASP A 143 4.99 19.48 16.16
CA ASP A 143 6.44 19.37 16.26
C ASP A 143 6.90 17.92 16.47
N SER A 144 8.21 17.73 16.57
CA SER A 144 8.85 16.43 16.70
C SER A 144 8.77 15.83 18.11
N ARG A 145 8.25 16.55 19.13
CA ARG A 145 8.17 16.03 20.52
C ARG A 145 7.18 14.88 20.67
N ASP A 146 6.17 14.84 19.81
CA ASP A 146 5.16 13.77 19.78
C ASP A 146 5.63 12.52 19.01
N LEU A 147 6.88 12.48 18.53
CA LEU A 147 7.42 11.33 17.80
C LEU A 147 8.02 10.30 18.76
N PRO A 148 7.80 8.99 18.50
CA PRO A 148 8.58 7.95 19.14
C PRO A 148 10.08 8.15 18.88
N ALA A 149 10.93 7.73 19.81
CA ALA A 149 12.39 7.89 19.72
C ALA A 149 12.95 7.29 18.42
N GLU A 150 12.34 6.22 17.89
CA GLU A 150 12.72 5.56 16.63
C GLU A 150 12.42 6.39 15.38
N ALA A 151 11.59 7.44 15.50
CA ALA A 151 11.22 8.35 14.43
C ALA A 151 11.81 9.76 14.60
N SER A 152 12.48 10.02 15.72
CA SER A 152 13.33 11.19 15.90
C SER A 152 14.62 10.97 15.11
N GLY A 153 14.91 11.84 14.13
CA GLY A 153 16.17 11.77 13.40
C GLY A 153 17.37 11.93 14.35
N GLU A 154 18.56 11.57 13.87
CA GLU A 154 19.81 11.76 14.64
C GLU A 154 20.08 13.24 14.99
N ASP A 155 19.45 14.17 14.26
CA ASP A 155 19.39 15.59 14.60
C ASP A 155 18.37 15.86 15.71
N SER A 156 18.86 16.20 16.89
CA SER A 156 18.11 16.55 18.10
C SER A 156 17.37 17.90 18.05
N GLY A 157 17.17 18.47 16.87
CA GLY A 157 16.48 19.75 16.67
C GLY A 157 14.95 19.60 16.66
N LEU A 158 14.24 20.57 17.26
CA LEU A 158 12.79 20.70 17.06
C LEU A 158 12.52 20.99 15.58
N PHE A 159 11.73 20.14 14.92
CA PHE A 159 11.25 20.38 13.57
C PHE A 159 9.74 20.27 13.50
N PHE A 160 9.13 21.08 12.63
CA PHE A 160 7.69 21.08 12.42
C PHE A 160 7.31 20.14 11.26
N ARG A 161 6.18 19.46 11.42
CA ARG A 161 5.61 18.54 10.44
C ARG A 161 4.09 18.70 10.36
N LEU A 162 3.53 18.31 9.23
CA LEU A 162 2.08 18.20 9.08
C LEU A 162 1.62 16.86 9.67
N ARG A 163 0.87 16.91 10.77
CA ARG A 163 0.25 15.74 11.40
C ARG A 163 -1.19 15.59 10.88
N PRO A 164 -1.59 14.39 10.39
CA PRO A 164 -2.97 14.18 9.97
C PRO A 164 -3.93 14.31 11.15
N LEU A 165 -4.95 15.17 11.02
CA LEU A 165 -5.99 15.38 12.05
C LEU A 165 -6.87 14.14 12.26
N HIS A 166 -7.18 13.45 11.15
CA HIS A 166 -8.12 12.33 11.12
C HIS A 166 -7.37 11.01 10.97
N ARG A 167 -7.22 10.27 12.08
CA ARG A 167 -6.54 8.96 12.13
C ARG A 167 -7.13 8.10 13.25
N LEU A 168 -7.30 6.81 12.99
CA LEU A 168 -7.64 5.81 14.01
C LEU A 168 -6.37 5.12 14.49
N ARG A 169 -6.32 4.77 15.79
CA ARG A 169 -5.30 3.88 16.33
C ARG A 169 -5.48 2.50 15.71
N GLU A 170 -4.47 2.01 15.02
CA GLU A 170 -4.48 0.65 14.49
C GLU A 170 -4.14 -0.31 15.64
N PRO A 171 -4.89 -1.40 15.83
CA PRO A 171 -4.48 -2.44 16.76
C PRO A 171 -3.15 -3.01 16.26
N GLU A 172 -2.19 -3.12 17.16
CA GLU A 172 -0.90 -3.72 16.88
C GLU A 172 -1.11 -5.22 16.78
N ALA A 173 -1.02 -5.76 15.57
CA ALA A 173 -1.03 -7.19 15.35
C ALA A 173 0.41 -7.68 15.49
N GLU A 174 0.69 -8.53 16.47
CA GLU A 174 1.95 -9.27 16.48
C GLU A 174 2.08 -10.02 15.16
N VAL A 175 3.21 -9.79 14.47
CA VAL A 175 3.52 -10.52 13.26
C VAL A 175 4.03 -11.88 13.69
N ASP A 176 3.12 -12.84 13.78
CA ASP A 176 3.48 -14.23 14.02
C ASP A 176 4.35 -14.76 12.86
N ARG A 177 5.59 -15.11 13.19
CA ARG A 177 6.54 -15.67 12.23
C ARG A 177 6.61 -17.16 12.48
N ALA A 178 6.41 -17.94 11.41
CA ALA A 178 6.55 -19.39 11.47
C ALA A 178 7.90 -19.78 12.12
N ALA A 179 7.82 -20.63 13.14
CA ALA A 179 8.98 -21.19 13.82
C ALA A 179 9.75 -22.13 12.88
N ASP A 180 11.02 -22.40 13.18
CA ASP A 180 11.86 -23.29 12.37
C ASP A 180 11.22 -24.69 12.19
N ALA A 181 10.60 -25.23 13.25
CA ALA A 181 9.90 -26.50 13.19
C ALA A 181 8.69 -26.48 12.23
N GLU A 182 7.94 -25.38 12.21
CA GLU A 182 6.79 -25.20 11.31
C GLU A 182 7.24 -25.04 9.86
N LEU A 183 8.33 -24.30 9.63
CA LEU A 183 8.94 -24.19 8.29
C LEU A 183 9.41 -25.55 7.76
N VAL A 184 10.03 -26.37 8.62
CA VAL A 184 10.42 -27.74 8.27
C VAL A 184 9.18 -28.59 7.96
N ALA A 185 8.15 -28.54 8.80
CA ALA A 185 6.90 -29.28 8.59
C ALA A 185 6.24 -28.91 7.26
N MET A 186 6.10 -27.60 6.96
CA MET A 186 5.60 -27.10 5.68
C MET A 186 6.45 -27.60 4.50
N PHE A 187 7.78 -27.56 4.64
CA PHE A 187 8.70 -28.03 3.61
C PHE A 187 8.55 -29.54 3.32
N THR A 188 8.39 -30.36 4.36
CA THR A 188 8.15 -31.81 4.22
C THR A 188 6.78 -32.12 3.62
N ALA A 189 5.76 -31.30 3.90
CA ALA A 189 4.42 -31.46 3.36
C ALA A 189 4.30 -31.05 1.87
N CYS A 190 5.23 -30.24 1.36
CA CYS A 190 5.25 -29.85 -0.05
C CYS A 190 5.36 -31.05 -1.00
N ARG A 191 4.47 -31.09 -2.00
CA ARG A 191 4.41 -32.16 -3.01
C ARG A 191 5.29 -31.90 -4.25
N SER A 192 5.80 -30.68 -4.40
CA SER A 192 6.65 -30.31 -5.54
C SER A 192 7.90 -29.55 -5.11
N ALA A 193 8.94 -29.63 -5.94
CA ALA A 193 10.16 -28.83 -5.76
C ALA A 193 9.88 -27.32 -5.82
N ARG A 194 8.84 -26.92 -6.58
CA ARG A 194 8.38 -25.54 -6.65
C ARG A 194 7.86 -25.05 -5.30
N ASP A 195 6.99 -25.83 -4.65
CA ASP A 195 6.41 -25.43 -3.37
C ASP A 195 7.49 -25.36 -2.28
N ARG A 196 8.41 -26.33 -2.29
CA ARG A 196 9.60 -26.34 -1.41
C ARG A 196 10.44 -25.09 -1.59
N LEU A 197 10.71 -24.69 -2.84
CA LEU A 197 11.44 -23.46 -3.14
C LEU A 197 10.67 -22.23 -2.63
N VAL A 198 9.36 -22.16 -2.82
CA VAL A 198 8.53 -21.04 -2.34
C VAL A 198 8.58 -20.93 -0.81
N VAL A 199 8.44 -22.05 -0.09
CA VAL A 199 8.54 -22.07 1.38
C VAL A 199 9.91 -21.56 1.84
N LEU A 200 11.01 -22.00 1.22
CA LEU A 200 12.35 -21.51 1.54
C LEU A 200 12.53 -20.02 1.25
N LEU A 201 12.06 -19.53 0.09
CA LEU A 201 12.15 -18.12 -0.30
C LEU A 201 11.36 -17.19 0.65
N LEU A 202 10.18 -17.61 1.09
CA LEU A 202 9.35 -16.81 1.99
C LEU A 202 9.84 -16.91 3.44
N GLY A 203 10.06 -18.12 3.94
CA GLY A 203 10.36 -18.37 5.34
C GLY A 203 11.82 -18.09 5.71
N ARG A 204 12.78 -18.46 4.85
CA ARG A 204 14.20 -18.40 5.20
C ARG A 204 14.95 -17.23 4.59
N VAL A 205 14.57 -16.83 3.38
CA VAL A 205 15.13 -15.66 2.66
C VAL A 205 14.37 -14.38 2.99
N GLY A 206 13.11 -14.50 3.45
CA GLY A 206 12.29 -13.35 3.81
C GLY A 206 11.79 -12.55 2.61
N LEU A 207 11.68 -13.17 1.43
CA LEU A 207 11.09 -12.51 0.27
C LEU A 207 9.61 -12.24 0.51
N ARG A 208 9.14 -11.06 0.14
CA ARG A 208 7.70 -10.79 0.06
C ARG A 208 7.09 -11.65 -1.05
N ARG A 209 5.84 -12.09 -0.88
CA ARG A 209 5.11 -12.87 -1.90
C ARG A 209 5.23 -12.34 -3.33
N GLY A 210 5.17 -11.01 -3.50
CA GLY A 210 5.31 -10.37 -4.81
C GLY A 210 6.73 -10.38 -5.38
N GLN A 211 7.74 -10.38 -4.50
CA GLN A 211 9.14 -10.52 -4.91
C GLN A 211 9.41 -11.96 -5.36
N ALA A 212 8.97 -12.95 -4.57
CA ALA A 212 9.11 -14.36 -4.92
C ALA A 212 8.39 -14.71 -6.24
N ALA A 213 7.15 -14.24 -6.42
CA ALA A 213 6.39 -14.43 -7.65
C ALA A 213 6.98 -13.68 -8.86
N GLY A 214 7.74 -12.60 -8.63
CA GLY A 214 8.37 -11.79 -9.66
C GLY A 214 9.77 -12.23 -10.08
N LEU A 215 10.32 -13.28 -9.45
CA LEU A 215 11.64 -13.81 -9.78
C LEU A 215 11.68 -14.40 -11.19
N ARG A 216 12.79 -14.17 -11.88
CA ARG A 216 13.15 -14.81 -13.14
C ARG A 216 14.37 -15.69 -12.94
N ARG A 217 14.61 -16.63 -13.86
CA ARG A 217 15.78 -17.52 -13.81
C ARG A 217 17.10 -16.75 -13.70
N GLY A 218 17.22 -15.63 -14.42
CA GLY A 218 18.40 -14.77 -14.38
C GLY A 218 18.57 -13.94 -13.10
N ASP A 219 17.69 -14.08 -12.11
CA ASP A 219 17.87 -13.44 -10.80
C ASP A 219 18.55 -14.36 -9.78
N VAL A 220 18.67 -15.65 -10.07
CA VAL A 220 19.07 -16.68 -9.12
C VAL A 220 20.47 -17.16 -9.44
N HIS A 221 21.41 -16.91 -8.54
CA HIS A 221 22.79 -17.35 -8.65
C HIS A 221 23.06 -18.35 -7.52
N LEU A 222 23.37 -19.60 -7.89
CA LEU A 222 23.57 -20.68 -6.92
C LEU A 222 25.04 -21.08 -6.78
N LEU A 223 25.91 -20.56 -7.65
CA LEU A 223 27.34 -20.88 -7.67
C LEU A 223 28.15 -19.91 -6.79
N PRO A 224 29.33 -20.34 -6.30
CA PRO A 224 30.23 -19.48 -5.54
C PRO A 224 30.70 -18.23 -6.31
N ASP A 225 30.79 -18.33 -7.63
CA ASP A 225 31.13 -17.23 -8.53
C ASP A 225 30.09 -17.14 -9.65
N SER A 226 29.64 -15.92 -9.94
CA SER A 226 28.69 -15.60 -11.01
C SER A 226 29.13 -14.37 -11.82
N ARG A 227 30.43 -14.02 -11.77
CA ARG A 227 31.02 -12.91 -12.56
C ARG A 227 30.85 -13.10 -14.06
N LEU A 228 30.90 -14.35 -14.54
CA LEU A 228 30.62 -14.68 -15.96
C LEU A 228 29.19 -14.33 -16.39
N LEU A 229 28.26 -14.19 -15.43
CA LEU A 229 26.89 -13.74 -15.65
C LEU A 229 26.73 -12.22 -15.43
N GLY A 230 27.83 -11.49 -15.27
CA GLY A 230 27.85 -10.06 -14.98
C GLY A 230 27.46 -9.71 -13.54
N CYS A 231 27.56 -10.67 -12.60
CA CYS A 231 27.28 -10.42 -11.19
C CYS A 231 28.56 -10.44 -10.35
N GLU A 232 28.84 -9.31 -9.69
CA GLU A 232 30.01 -9.15 -8.82
C GLU A 232 29.82 -9.75 -7.42
N TYR A 233 28.60 -10.17 -7.09
CA TYR A 233 28.27 -10.67 -5.76
C TYR A 233 28.70 -12.13 -5.58
N PRO A 234 29.55 -12.45 -4.58
CA PRO A 234 30.04 -13.80 -4.37
C PRO A 234 29.02 -14.68 -3.63
N GLY A 235 29.06 -15.98 -3.92
CA GLY A 235 28.23 -16.99 -3.25
C GLY A 235 26.81 -17.08 -3.79
N ALA A 236 26.02 -18.00 -3.23
CA ALA A 236 24.62 -18.15 -3.61
C ALA A 236 23.77 -16.94 -3.14
N HIS A 237 22.98 -16.37 -4.05
CA HIS A 237 22.12 -15.21 -3.78
C HIS A 237 20.97 -15.09 -4.79
N VAL A 238 20.02 -14.21 -4.46
CA VAL A 238 18.89 -13.88 -5.35
C VAL A 238 18.75 -12.38 -5.48
N HIS A 239 18.67 -11.89 -6.71
CA HIS A 239 18.39 -10.49 -6.99
C HIS A 239 16.89 -10.21 -6.97
N VAL A 240 16.48 -9.18 -6.24
CA VAL A 240 15.10 -8.70 -6.27
C VAL A 240 15.06 -7.43 -7.10
N ARG A 241 14.70 -7.58 -8.37
CA ARG A 241 14.63 -6.47 -9.32
C ARG A 241 13.21 -5.93 -9.37
N GLN A 242 13.05 -4.62 -9.18
CA GLN A 242 11.79 -3.97 -9.48
C GLN A 242 11.66 -3.91 -11.00
N ARG A 243 10.60 -4.52 -11.54
CA ARG A 243 10.34 -4.57 -12.98
C ARG A 243 9.06 -3.79 -13.28
N ALA A 244 9.24 -2.55 -13.70
CA ALA A 244 8.29 -1.66 -14.37
C ALA A 244 9.15 -0.67 -15.21
N PRO A 245 8.64 0.25 -16.06
CA PRO A 245 9.48 0.99 -17.01
C PRO A 245 10.55 1.93 -16.38
N SER A 246 10.75 1.95 -15.06
CA SER A 246 11.84 2.66 -14.38
C SER A 246 12.66 1.71 -13.49
N SER A 247 13.98 1.85 -13.57
CA SER A 247 15.00 0.91 -13.07
C SER A 247 15.47 1.24 -11.66
N TYR A 248 15.23 0.33 -10.70
CA TYR A 248 15.98 0.28 -9.44
C TYR A 248 16.17 -1.17 -8.97
N TRP A 249 17.29 -1.46 -8.32
CA TRP A 249 17.69 -2.81 -7.88
C TRP A 249 17.76 -2.92 -6.36
N ARG A 250 17.42 -4.09 -5.79
CA ARG A 250 17.76 -4.48 -4.41
C ARG A 250 18.31 -5.91 -4.39
N LEU A 251 19.35 -6.15 -3.59
CA LEU A 251 20.01 -7.45 -3.45
C LEU A 251 19.59 -8.12 -2.14
N VAL A 252 19.27 -9.43 -2.16
CA VAL A 252 18.97 -10.21 -0.96
C VAL A 252 19.89 -11.43 -0.92
N ARG A 253 20.64 -11.57 0.18
CA ARG A 253 21.60 -12.67 0.36
C ARG A 253 20.88 -13.95 0.78
N LEU A 254 21.20 -15.08 0.15
CA LEU A 254 20.77 -16.39 0.65
C LEU A 254 21.73 -16.82 1.78
N ALA A 255 21.35 -16.60 3.03
CA ALA A 255 22.10 -17.13 4.16
C ALA A 255 21.68 -18.57 4.45
N PHE A 256 22.29 -19.55 3.76
CA PHE A 256 22.28 -20.94 4.23
C PHE A 256 23.26 -21.05 5.40
N LYS A 257 22.77 -20.99 6.65
CA LYS A 257 23.54 -21.51 7.78
C LYS A 257 23.60 -23.03 7.59
N GLY A 258 24.70 -23.52 7.02
CA GLY A 258 24.96 -24.95 6.94
C GLY A 258 24.95 -25.53 8.34
N ALA A 259 24.05 -26.48 8.59
CA ALA A 259 24.19 -27.39 9.70
C ALA A 259 25.52 -28.13 9.51
N ARG A 260 26.49 -27.86 10.39
CA ARG A 260 27.69 -28.70 10.49
C ARG A 260 27.21 -30.08 10.93
N LEU A 261 27.06 -31.00 9.99
CA LEU A 261 27.07 -32.43 10.28
C LEU A 261 28.47 -32.74 10.84
N GLY A 262 28.56 -32.83 12.16
CA GLY A 262 29.75 -33.33 12.82
C GLY A 262 30.00 -34.76 12.39
N ARG A 263 31.05 -34.98 11.60
CA ARG A 263 31.69 -36.30 11.50
C ARG A 263 32.38 -36.53 12.83
N LYS A 264 31.79 -37.38 13.68
CA LYS A 264 32.56 -38.21 14.60
C LYS A 264 33.07 -39.41 13.80
N GLY A 265 34.37 -39.61 13.87
CA GLY A 265 35.15 -40.69 13.27
C GLY A 265 36.59 -40.37 13.63
#